data_AF-A0A5N9G5J9-F1
#
_entry.id   AF-A0A5N9G5J9-F1
#
_cell.length_a   1.000
_cell.length_b   1.000
_cell.length_c   1.000
_cell.angle_alpha   90.00
_cell.angle_beta   90.00
_cell.angle_gamma   90.00
#
_symmetry.space_group_name_H-M   'P 1'
#
loop_
_entity.id
_entity.type
_entity.pdbx_description
1 polymer ?
#
loop_
_entity_poly.entity_id
_entity_poly.type
_entity_poly.pdbx_seq_one_letter_code
_entity_poly.pdbx_strand_id
1 'polypeptide(L)' 'MSSSFGQLFQVSTWGESHGDAVGVSVDGCPPRMPL' A
#
# COMPACT_ATOMS: atom_id res chain seq x y z
N MET A 1 -6.04 -4.35 -11.26
CA MET A 1 -4.57 -4.22 -11.15
C MET A 1 -4.08 -5.35 -10.25
N SER A 2 -3.04 -6.10 -10.63
CA SER A 2 -2.62 -7.31 -9.90
C SER A 2 -1.99 -7.03 -8.52
N SER A 3 -1.46 -5.82 -8.31
CA SER A 3 -0.81 -5.39 -7.07
C SER A 3 -1.66 -4.44 -6.22
N SER A 4 -2.99 -4.42 -6.40
CA SER A 4 -3.89 -3.59 -5.59
C SER A 4 -5.06 -4.39 -5.04
N PHE A 5 -5.34 -4.23 -3.76
CA PHE A 5 -6.41 -4.91 -3.05
C PHE A 5 -7.23 -3.91 -2.21
N GLY A 6 -8.55 -4.07 -2.22
CA GLY A 6 -9.50 -3.23 -1.46
C GLY A 6 -10.28 -2.23 -2.32
N GLN A 7 -11.34 -1.66 -1.72
CA GLN A 7 -12.19 -0.64 -2.35
C GLN A 7 -12.27 0.64 -1.51
N LEU A 8 -12.58 0.54 -0.22
CA LEU A 8 -12.63 1.70 0.70
C LEU A 8 -11.32 1.90 1.45
N PHE A 9 -10.68 0.80 1.86
CA PHE A 9 -9.33 0.77 2.39
C PHE A 9 -8.48 0.01 1.40
N GLN A 10 -7.64 0.73 0.65
CA GLN A 10 -6.92 0.18 -0.49
C GLN A 10 -5.43 0.07 -0.17
N VAL A 11 -4.86 -1.05 -0.57
CA VAL A 11 -3.43 -1.34 -0.45
C VAL A 11 -2.87 -1.56 -1.84
N SER A 12 -1.81 -0.84 -2.18
CA SER A 12 -1.12 -0.96 -3.47
C SER A 12 0.38 -1.17 -3.26
N THR A 13 0.91 -2.28 -3.76
CA THR A 13 2.32 -2.66 -3.58
C THR A 13 3.15 -2.40 -4.83
N TRP A 14 4.45 -2.17 -4.62
CA TRP A 14 5.43 -1.94 -5.69
C TRP A 14 6.84 -2.36 -5.26
N GLY A 15 7.72 -2.53 -6.25
CA GLY A 15 9.11 -2.91 -6.07
C GLY A 15 9.38 -4.41 -6.17
N GLU A 16 10.65 -4.75 -6.33
CA GLU A 16 11.14 -6.12 -6.56
C GLU A 16 12.07 -6.53 -5.40
N SER A 17 12.08 -7.83 -5.06
CA SER A 17 12.87 -8.37 -3.95
C SER A 17 14.38 -8.09 -4.02
N HIS A 18 14.93 -7.98 -5.23
CA HIS A 18 16.36 -7.70 -5.49
C HIS A 18 16.57 -6.30 -6.11
N GLY A 19 15.54 -5.45 -6.09
CA GLY A 19 15.65 -4.06 -6.52
C GLY A 19 16.14 -3.15 -5.41
N ASP A 20 16.31 -1.87 -5.73
CA ASP A 20 16.82 -0.87 -4.78
C ASP A 20 15.85 -0.62 -3.60
N ALA A 21 14.55 -0.84 -3.81
CA ALA A 21 13.52 -0.68 -2.78
C ALA A 21 12.24 -1.49 -3.08
N VAL A 22 11.48 -1.76 -2.01
CA VAL A 22 10.11 -2.25 -2.02
C VAL A 22 9.22 -1.34 -1.19
N GLY A 23 7.93 -1.28 -1.50
CA GLY A 23 7.03 -0.41 -0.76
C GLY A 23 5.55 -0.68 -0.98
N VAL A 24 4.77 0.08 -0.21
CA VAL A 24 3.31 0.01 -0.21
C VAL A 24 2.74 1.40 0.00
N SER A 25 1.67 1.71 -0.74
CA SER A 25 0.79 2.84 -0.45
C SER A 25 -0.50 2.29 0.19
N VAL A 26 -0.92 2.94 1.27
CA VAL A 26 -2.13 2.57 2.01
C VAL A 26 -3.08 3.77 2.02
N ASP A 27 -4.23 3.60 1.34
CA ASP A 27 -5.24 4.62 1.16
C ASP A 27 -6.52 4.29 1.96
N GLY A 28 -7.23 5.34 2.37
CA GLY A 28 -8.49 5.20 3.12
C GLY A 28 -8.32 4.99 4.63
N CYS A 29 -7.11 5.20 5.17
CA CYS A 29 -6.88 5.18 6.61
C CYS A 29 -7.63 6.34 7.31
N PRO A 30 -8.50 6.07 8.30
CA PRO A 30 -9.15 7.12 9.07
C PRO A 30 -8.13 8.05 9.75
N PRO A 31 -8.41 9.36 9.82
CA PRO A 31 -7.51 10.30 10.47
C PRO A 31 -7.44 10.05 11.99
N ARG A 32 -6.33 10.46 12.60
CA ARG A 32 -6.08 10.39 14.06
C ARG A 32 -5.88 8.99 14.64
N MET A 33 -5.60 7.97 13.82
CA MET A 33 -4.99 6.75 14.35
C MET A 33 -3.53 7.02 14.76
N PRO A 34 -3.07 6.49 15.91
CA PRO A 34 -1.65 6.45 16.21
C PRO A 34 -0.94 5.61 15.13
N LEU A 35 0.19 6.11 14.65
CA LEU A 35 1.05 5.46 13.66
C LEU A 35 2.28 4.88 14.34
#